data_AF-A0A2S6TI21-F1
#
_entry.id   AF-A0A2S6TI21-F1
#
_cell.length_a   1.000
_cell.length_b   1.000
_cell.length_c   1.000
_cell.angle_alpha   90.00
_cell.angle_beta   90.00
_cell.angle_gamma   90.00
#
_symmetry.space_group_name_H-M   'P 1'
#
loop_
_entity.id
_entity.type
_entity.pdbx_description
1 polymer ?
#
loop_
_entity_poly.entity_id
_entity_poly.type
_entity_poly.pdbx_seq_one_letter_code
_entity_poly.pdbx_strand_id
1 'polypeptide(L)'
;MLWREKAVKARILTLKNLTDKSKSKAEWPAGSATLKWPSKVNLTDGARYLLRMKGSRTVRKIKLHLVPGDLPSDAHRAVWMARNGCEKQAMRLLAGLR
;
A
#
# COMPACT_ATOMS: atom_id res chain seq x y z
N MET A 1 -0.51 -5.85 0.57
CA MET A 1 0.55 -5.75 1.61
C MET A 1 1.13 -4.34 1.59
N LEU A 2 1.60 -3.81 2.73
CA LEU A 2 2.27 -2.51 2.80
C LEU A 2 3.79 -2.70 2.83
N TRP A 3 4.53 -1.78 2.22
CA TRP A 3 6.00 -1.81 2.16
C TRP A 3 6.64 -0.52 2.67
N ARG A 4 7.78 -0.66 3.34
CA ARG A 4 8.73 0.39 3.69
C ARG A 4 10.15 -0.17 3.62
N GLU A 5 11.14 0.69 3.55
CA GLU A 5 12.54 0.28 3.74
C GLU A 5 12.75 -0.32 5.14
N LYS A 6 13.63 -1.32 5.25
CA LYS A 6 13.96 -1.93 6.55
C LYS A 6 14.43 -0.84 7.51
N ALA A 7 13.85 -0.81 8.70
CA ALA A 7 14.16 0.22 9.69
C ALA A 7 14.57 -0.42 11.03
N VAL A 8 15.57 0.17 11.68
CA VAL A 8 16.11 -0.32 12.96
C VAL A 8 15.09 -0.22 14.10
N LYS A 9 14.07 0.63 13.97
CA LYS A 9 13.05 0.88 15.01
C LYS A 9 11.66 0.42 14.57
N ALA A 10 10.96 -0.26 15.47
CA ALA A 10 9.53 -0.54 15.32
C ALA A 10 8.73 0.77 15.32
N ARG A 11 7.60 0.79 14.61
CA ARG A 11 6.70 1.95 14.54
C ARG A 11 5.26 1.50 14.47
N ILE A 12 4.36 2.28 15.07
CA ILE A 12 2.92 2.06 14.92
C ILE A 12 2.44 2.82 13.68
N LEU A 13 1.84 2.11 12.72
CA LEU A 13 1.09 2.68 11.61
C LEU A 13 -0.37 2.85 12.04
N THR A 14 -0.92 4.04 11.85
CA THR A 14 -2.36 4.28 11.84
C THR A 14 -2.83 4.38 10.39
N LEU A 15 -3.81 3.55 10.03
CA LEU A 15 -4.45 3.53 8.73
C LEU A 15 -5.92 3.89 8.90
N LYS A 16 -6.41 4.86 8.10
CA LYS A 16 -7.82 5.27 8.08
C LYS A 16 -8.32 5.25 6.64
N ASN A 17 -9.38 4.50 6.36
CA ASN A 17 -10.12 4.62 5.12
C ASN A 17 -11.00 5.89 5.19
N LEU A 18 -10.93 6.73 4.16
CA LEU A 18 -11.69 7.98 4.10
C LEU A 18 -13.11 7.80 3.57
N THR A 19 -13.38 6.68 2.89
CA THR A 19 -14.70 6.33 2.35
C THR A 19 -15.60 5.81 3.46
N ASP A 20 -15.30 4.63 4.02
CA ASP A 20 -16.13 3.97 5.05
C ASP A 20 -15.77 4.37 6.50
N LYS A 21 -14.79 5.27 6.67
CA LYS A 21 -14.27 5.77 7.95
C LYS A 21 -13.61 4.71 8.85
N SER A 22 -13.45 3.47 8.40
CA SER A 22 -12.76 2.42 9.14
C SER A 22 -11.33 2.84 9.47
N LYS A 23 -10.86 2.46 10.66
CA LYS A 23 -9.56 2.88 11.18
C LYS A 23 -8.93 1.77 12.01
N SER A 24 -7.65 1.55 11.80
CA SER A 24 -6.88 0.60 12.62
C SER A 24 -5.47 1.11 12.88
N LYS A 25 -4.88 0.57 13.94
CA LYS A 25 -3.46 0.70 14.25
C LYS A 25 -2.81 -0.67 14.08
N ALA A 26 -1.63 -0.69 13.49
CA ALA A 26 -0.82 -1.89 13.36
C ALA A 26 0.62 -1.57 13.74
N GLU A 27 1.24 -2.47 14.50
CA GLU A 27 2.67 -2.39 14.75
C GLU A 27 3.43 -2.86 13.50
N TRP A 28 4.40 -2.06 13.07
CA TRP A 28 5.34 -2.39 12.01
C TRP A 28 6.69 -2.73 12.66
N PRO A 29 7.03 -4.03 12.77
CA PRO A 29 8.21 -4.48 13.49
C PRO A 29 9.50 -3.89 12.95
N ALA A 30 10.51 -3.75 13.83
CA ALA A 30 11.87 -3.43 13.42
C ALA A 30 12.41 -4.49 12.46
N GLY A 31 13.28 -4.10 11.52
CA GLY A 31 13.86 -4.99 10.52
C GLY A 31 12.90 -5.47 9.42
N SER A 32 11.57 -5.38 9.62
CA SER A 32 10.60 -5.79 8.62
C SER A 32 10.34 -4.71 7.57
N ALA A 33 10.55 -5.07 6.31
CA ALA A 33 10.20 -4.25 5.15
C ALA A 33 8.69 -4.26 4.85
N THR A 34 7.95 -5.24 5.40
CA THR A 34 6.58 -5.51 4.99
C THR A 34 5.64 -5.58 6.18
N LEU A 35 4.42 -5.09 5.99
CA LEU A 35 3.35 -5.18 6.97
C LEU A 35 2.08 -5.68 6.28
N LYS A 36 1.45 -6.69 6.87
CA LYS A 36 0.13 -7.16 6.42
C LYS A 36 -0.88 -6.02 6.52
N TRP A 37 -1.84 -5.99 5.61
CA TRP A 37 -2.89 -4.98 5.68
C TRP A 37 -3.68 -5.14 6.99
N PRO A 38 -3.95 -4.07 7.75
CA PRO A 38 -4.71 -4.17 8.99
C PRO A 38 -6.13 -4.70 8.74
N SER A 39 -6.48 -5.85 9.31
CA SER A 39 -7.76 -6.55 9.05
C SER A 39 -9.02 -5.74 9.38
N LYS A 40 -8.93 -4.77 10.30
CA LYS A 40 -10.03 -3.89 10.69
C LYS A 40 -10.26 -2.71 9.72
N VAL A 41 -9.50 -2.63 8.63
CA VAL A 41 -9.66 -1.61 7.58
C VAL A 41 -9.98 -2.33 6.28
N ASN A 42 -11.15 -2.05 5.71
CA ASN A 42 -11.57 -2.69 4.48
C ASN A 42 -10.65 -2.32 3.32
N LEU A 43 -10.39 -3.29 2.45
CA LEU A 43 -9.74 -3.08 1.15
C LEU A 43 -10.83 -2.77 0.13
N THR A 44 -10.97 -1.49 -0.20
CA THR A 44 -11.92 -1.02 -1.20
C THR A 44 -11.17 -0.42 -2.39
N ASP A 45 -11.50 -0.89 -3.61
CA ASP A 45 -10.95 -0.32 -4.84
C ASP A 45 -11.36 1.14 -5.01
N GLY A 46 -10.45 1.96 -5.52
CA GLY A 46 -10.61 3.40 -5.70
C GLY A 46 -10.69 4.23 -4.42
N ALA A 47 -10.77 3.60 -3.24
CA ALA A 47 -10.89 4.31 -1.98
C ALA A 47 -9.60 5.04 -1.59
N ARG A 48 -9.77 6.10 -0.78
CA ARG A 48 -8.65 6.92 -0.31
C ARG A 48 -8.33 6.60 1.15
N TYR A 49 -7.05 6.50 1.47
CA TYR A 49 -6.58 6.16 2.81
C TYR A 49 -5.62 7.21 3.33
N LEU A 50 -5.66 7.45 4.64
CA LEU A 50 -4.65 8.21 5.37
C LEU A 50 -3.76 7.25 6.14
N LEU A 51 -2.45 7.43 5.95
CA LEU A 51 -1.40 6.70 6.64
C LEU A 51 -0.63 7.68 7.53
N ARG A 52 -0.49 7.34 8.80
CA ARG A 52 0.31 8.10 9.76
C ARG A 52 1.17 7.16 10.59
N MET A 53 2.48 7.41 10.60
CA MET A 53 3.40 6.71 11.49
C MET A 53 3.45 7.43 12.84
N LYS A 54 3.37 6.69 13.96
CA LYS A 54 3.52 7.26 15.30
C LYS A 54 4.89 7.93 15.43
N GLY A 55 4.88 9.19 15.88
CA GLY A 55 6.08 10.03 15.97
C GLY A 55 6.40 10.81 14.69
N SER A 56 5.70 10.56 13.58
CA SER A 56 5.80 11.41 12.38
C SER A 56 4.73 12.51 12.40
N ARG A 57 5.14 13.72 12.02
CA ARG A 57 4.23 14.84 11.75
C ARG A 57 3.58 14.72 10.37
N THR A 58 4.17 13.96 9.46
CA THR A 58 3.66 13.76 8.11
C THR A 58 2.50 12.76 8.10
N VAL A 59 1.41 13.15 7.44
CA VAL A 59 0.32 12.25 7.07
C VAL A 59 0.39 12.04 5.56
N ARG A 60 0.37 10.79 5.11
CA ARG A 60 0.33 10.46 3.68
C ARG A 60 -1.09 10.09 3.30
N LYS A 61 -1.58 10.65 2.20
CA LYS A 61 -2.85 10.28 1.58
C LYS A 61 -2.55 9.45 0.34
N ILE A 62 -3.19 8.29 0.22
CA ILE A 62 -3.06 7.41 -0.95
C ILE A 62 -4.44 7.09 -1.51
N LYS A 63 -4.52 6.84 -2.81
CA LYS A 63 -5.65 6.16 -3.44
C LYS A 63 -5.24 4.70 -3.67
N LEU A 64 -6.05 3.76 -3.23
CA LEU A 64 -5.80 2.34 -3.44
C LEU A 64 -6.50 1.88 -4.71
N HIS A 65 -5.79 1.09 -5.50
CA HIS A 65 -6.30 0.43 -6.69
C HIS A 65 -6.09 -1.07 -6.53
N LEU A 66 -7.16 -1.86 -6.68
CA LEU A 66 -7.11 -3.32 -6.65
C LEU A 66 -6.90 -3.81 -8.08
N VAL A 67 -5.73 -4.37 -8.35
CA VAL A 67 -5.39 -4.89 -9.67
C VAL A 67 -6.30 -6.09 -9.97
N PRO A 68 -6.95 -6.16 -11.14
CA PRO A 68 -7.75 -7.32 -11.54
C PRO A 68 -6.89 -8.59 -11.55
N GLY A 69 -7.44 -9.68 -11.00
CA GLY A 69 -6.72 -10.95 -10.84
C GLY A 69 -6.55 -11.72 -12.14
N ASP A 70 -7.45 -11.50 -13.08
CA ASP A 70 -7.65 -12.17 -14.37
C ASP A 70 -6.79 -11.60 -15.51
N LEU A 71 -5.88 -10.65 -15.22
CA LEU A 71 -5.00 -10.11 -16.25
C LEU A 71 -4.01 -11.18 -16.76
N PRO A 72 -3.85 -11.34 -18.09
CA PRO A 72 -3.14 -12.49 -18.68
C PRO A 72 -1.66 -12.60 -18.35
N SER A 73 -0.98 -11.48 -18.05
CA SER A 73 0.43 -11.48 -17.71
C SER A 73 0.84 -10.26 -16.87
N ASP A 74 2.05 -10.29 -16.32
CA ASP A 74 2.60 -9.17 -15.57
C ASP A 74 2.80 -7.91 -16.43
N ALA A 75 3.02 -8.06 -17.73
CA ALA A 75 3.02 -6.93 -18.66
C ALA A 75 1.63 -6.26 -18.73
N HIS A 76 0.55 -7.05 -18.81
CA HIS A 76 -0.82 -6.51 -18.76
C HIS A 76 -1.12 -5.84 -17.42
N ARG A 77 -0.66 -6.43 -16.30
CA ARG A 77 -0.77 -5.81 -14.96
C ARG A 77 -0.02 -4.49 -14.89
N ALA A 78 1.19 -4.41 -15.43
CA ALA A 78 1.99 -3.18 -15.46
C ALA A 78 1.31 -2.07 -16.29
N VAL A 79 0.75 -2.40 -17.46
CA VAL A 79 -0.03 -1.45 -18.28
C VAL A 79 -1.25 -0.95 -17.50
N TRP A 80 -1.99 -1.84 -16.84
CA TRP A 80 -3.14 -1.45 -16.00
C TRP A 80 -2.72 -0.52 -14.86
N MET A 81 -1.63 -0.84 -14.15
CA MET A 81 -1.09 0.01 -13.08
C MET A 81 -0.72 1.40 -13.60
N ALA A 82 -0.01 1.48 -14.72
CA ALA A 82 0.41 2.76 -15.31
C ALA A 82 -0.81 3.62 -15.70
N ARG A 83 -1.84 3.03 -16.32
CA ARG A 83 -3.09 3.73 -16.67
C ARG A 83 -3.86 4.27 -15.45
N ASN A 84 -3.62 3.72 -14.26
CA ASN A 84 -4.26 4.15 -13.01
C ASN A 84 -3.34 5.02 -12.13
N GLY A 85 -2.24 5.57 -12.67
CA GLY A 85 -1.33 6.46 -11.94
C GLY A 85 -0.39 5.75 -10.96
N CYS A 86 -0.14 4.45 -11.19
CA CYS A 86 0.76 3.61 -10.40
C CYS A 86 2.05 3.27 -11.18
N GLU A 87 2.59 4.20 -11.98
CA GLU A 87 3.71 3.97 -12.92
C GLU A 87 4.97 3.45 -12.21
N LYS A 88 5.29 3.99 -11.02
CA LYS A 88 6.44 3.52 -10.23
C LYS A 88 6.27 2.05 -9.79
N GLN A 89 5.05 1.61 -9.55
CA GLN A 89 4.77 0.21 -9.21
C GLN A 89 4.83 -0.67 -10.45
N ALA A 90 4.29 -0.20 -11.58
CA ALA A 90 4.39 -0.86 -12.88
C ALA A 90 5.86 -1.12 -13.28
N MET A 91 6.72 -0.09 -13.19
CA MET A 91 8.15 -0.22 -13.49
C MET A 91 8.85 -1.21 -12.57
N ARG A 92 8.50 -1.26 -11.28
CA ARG A 92 9.07 -2.24 -10.35
C ARG A 92 8.63 -3.68 -10.67
N LEU A 93 7.38 -3.87 -11.11
CA LEU A 93 6.90 -5.18 -11.55
C LEU A 93 7.70 -5.65 -12.77
N LEU A 94 7.83 -4.80 -13.79
CA LEU A 94 8.58 -5.12 -15.01
C LEU A 94 10.07 -5.36 -14.74
N ALA A 95 10.69 -4.62 -13.83
CA ALA A 95 12.10 -4.83 -13.46
C ALA A 95 12.36 -6.20 -12.84
N GLY A 96 11.34 -6.84 -12.25
CA GLY A 96 11.44 -8.20 -11.71
C GLY A 96 11.21 -9.32 -12.73
N LEU A 97 10.89 -9.00 -13.99
CA LEU A 97 10.72 -9.97 -15.08
C LEU A 97 12.03 -10.29 -15.83
N ARG A 98 13.13 -9.63 -15.44
CA ARG A 98 14.46 -9.86 -16.00
C ARG A 98 15.11 -11.12 -15.45
#